data_AF-A0A2M8CR33-F1
#
_entry.id   AF-A0A2M8CR33-F1
#
_cell.length_a   1.000
_cell.length_b   1.000
_cell.length_c   1.000
_cell.angle_alpha   90.00
_cell.angle_beta   90.00
_cell.angle_gamma   90.00
#
_symmetry.space_group_name_H-M   'P 1'
#
loop_
_entity.id
_entity.type
_entity.pdbx_description
1 polymer ?
#
loop_
_entity_poly.entity_id
_entity_poly.type
_entity_poly.pdbx_seq_one_letter_code
_entity_poly.pdbx_strand_id
1 'polypeptide(L)' 'MNDLLTRYNYDSFVPEKFEPWLNFDASPKTGTSAPDFPLWQLDESETTLRQVLAQKDYTVVEFGSFT' A
#
# COMPACT_ATOMS: atom_id res chain seq x y z
N MET A 1 21.99 -7.34 11.44
CA MET A 1 21.44 -7.51 10.08
C MET A 1 20.19 -8.41 10.04
N ASN A 2 20.02 -9.40 10.94
CA ASN A 2 18.81 -10.27 10.99
C ASN A 2 17.55 -9.66 11.64
N ASP A 3 17.65 -8.49 12.25
CA ASP A 3 16.58 -7.93 13.11
C ASP A 3 15.42 -7.32 12.30
N LEU A 4 15.69 -6.74 11.13
CA LEU A 4 14.69 -6.07 10.29
C LEU A 4 13.74 -7.05 9.59
N LEU A 5 14.26 -8.12 8.98
CA LEU A 5 13.44 -9.16 8.34
C LEU A 5 12.57 -9.93 9.35
N THR A 6 13.08 -10.12 10.57
CA THR A 6 12.32 -10.78 11.65
C THR A 6 11.16 -9.89 12.15
N ARG A 7 11.34 -8.57 12.16
CA ARG A 7 10.31 -7.59 12.58
C ARG A 7 9.33 -7.23 11.47
N TYR A 8 9.72 -7.38 10.20
CA TYR A 8 8.85 -7.22 9.04
C TYR A 8 8.21 -8.55 8.64
N ASN A 9 7.66 -9.26 9.64
CA ASN A 9 6.86 -10.45 9.43
C ASN A 9 5.46 -10.16 10.00
N TYR A 10 4.46 -10.08 9.11
CA TYR A 10 3.05 -9.83 9.45
C TYR A 10 2.27 -11.14 9.63
N ASP A 11 2.91 -12.17 10.19
CA ASP A 11 2.28 -13.44 10.58
C ASP A 11 1.09 -13.25 11.55
N SER A 12 1.07 -12.15 12.31
CA SER A 12 -0.04 -11.78 13.18
C SER A 12 -0.26 -10.26 13.21
N PHE A 13 -1.50 -9.81 13.12
CA PHE A 13 -1.86 -8.39 13.19
C PHE A 13 -1.94 -7.90 14.65
N VAL A 14 -0.78 -7.57 15.23
CA VAL A 14 -0.65 -7.03 16.60
C VAL A 14 0.12 -5.69 16.58
N PRO A 15 -0.22 -4.73 17.48
CA PRO A 15 0.35 -3.38 17.47
C PRO A 15 1.88 -3.33 17.35
N GLU A 16 2.57 -4.21 18.07
CA GLU A 16 4.04 -4.28 18.12
C GLU A 16 4.67 -4.58 16.76
N LYS A 17 3.92 -5.22 15.86
CA LYS A 17 4.38 -5.60 14.52
C LYS A 17 4.02 -4.57 13.46
N PHE A 18 2.95 -3.78 13.62
CA PHE A 18 2.50 -2.85 12.58
C PHE A 18 2.67 -1.36 12.92
N GLU A 19 2.55 -0.95 14.19
CA GLU A 19 2.67 0.45 14.59
C GLU A 19 4.02 1.08 14.23
N PRO A 20 5.17 0.36 14.31
CA PRO A 20 6.45 0.95 13.89
C PRO A 20 6.54 1.27 12.40
N TRP A 21 5.73 0.63 11.56
CA TRP A 21 5.81 0.73 10.10
C TRP A 21 4.66 1.53 9.49
N LEU A 22 3.51 1.59 10.15
CA LEU A 22 2.30 2.24 9.64
C LEU A 22 2.06 3.59 10.32
N ASN A 23 1.90 4.63 9.51
CA ASN A 23 1.47 5.94 9.97
C ASN A 23 -0.04 6.10 9.78
N PHE A 24 -0.81 5.72 10.80
CA PHE A 24 -2.27 5.82 10.77
C PHE A 24 -2.76 7.27 10.74
N ASP A 25 -2.06 8.19 11.40
CA ASP A 25 -2.45 9.61 11.44
C ASP A 25 -2.35 10.29 10.07
N ALA A 26 -1.39 9.85 9.24
CA ALA A 26 -1.23 10.32 7.87
C ALA A 26 -2.08 9.53 6.85
N SER A 27 -2.80 8.48 7.28
CA SER A 27 -3.57 7.64 6.38
C SER A 27 -4.80 8.40 5.83
N PRO A 28 -5.16 8.22 4.54
CA PRO A 28 -6.34 8.85 3.97
C PRO A 28 -7.61 8.43 4.71
N LYS A 29 -8.49 9.39 5.02
CA LYS A 29 -9.76 9.10 5.68
C LYS A 29 -10.76 8.48 4.71
N THR A 30 -11.53 7.51 5.19
CA THR A 30 -12.65 6.94 4.42
C THR A 30 -13.63 8.02 3.99
N GLY A 31 -14.15 7.91 2.76
CA GLY A 31 -15.09 8.88 2.18
C GLY A 31 -14.41 10.13 1.59
N THR A 32 -13.09 10.23 1.65
CA THR A 32 -12.32 11.25 0.92
C THR A 32 -11.81 10.70 -0.41
N SER A 33 -11.47 11.59 -1.35
CA SER A 33 -10.86 11.18 -2.61
C SER A 33 -9.54 10.46 -2.36
N ALA A 34 -9.32 9.33 -3.05
CA ALA A 34 -8.07 8.60 -2.96
C ALA A 34 -6.88 9.49 -3.41
N PRO A 35 -5.73 9.41 -2.73
CA PRO A 35 -4.53 10.11 -3.16
C PRO A 35 -4.07 9.58 -4.52
N ASP A 36 -3.45 10.43 -5.34
CA ASP A 36 -2.87 10.00 -6.61
C ASP A 36 -1.36 9.83 -6.46
N PHE A 37 -0.82 8.77 -7.06
CA PHE A 37 0.61 8.43 -7.00
C PHE A 37 1.01 7.59 -8.22
N PRO A 38 2.30 7.61 -8.61
CA PRO A 38 2.78 6.82 -9.74
C PRO A 38 2.76 5.33 -9.41
N LEU A 39 2.44 4.55 -10.43
CA LEU A 39 2.39 3.10 -10.45
C LEU A 39 3.12 2.60 -11.69
N TRP A 40 3.56 1.35 -11.66
CA TRP A 40 4.19 0.70 -12.80
C TRP A 40 3.39 -0.52 -13.22
N GLN A 41 3.15 -0.65 -14.51
CA GLN A 41 2.64 -1.86 -15.11
C GLN A 41 3.73 -2.93 -15.19
N LEU A 42 3.35 -4.19 -15.42
CA LEU A 42 4.30 -5.30 -15.55
C LEU A 42 5.24 -5.17 -16.76
N ASP A 43 4.88 -4.34 -17.74
CA ASP A 43 5.70 -4.05 -18.91
C ASP A 43 6.62 -2.83 -18.71
N GLU A 44 6.79 -2.38 -17.46
CA GLU A 44 7.59 -1.20 -17.10
C GLU A 44 7.06 0.11 -17.68
N SER A 45 5.80 0.18 -18.11
CA SER A 45 5.17 1.46 -18.41
C SER A 45 4.65 2.13 -17.13
N GLU A 46 4.80 3.46 -17.06
CA GLU A 46 4.30 4.25 -15.94
C GLU A 46 2.79 4.52 -16.10
N THR A 47 2.06 4.47 -14.98
CA THR A 47 0.67 4.89 -14.88
C THR A 47 0.43 5.59 -13.52
N THR A 48 -0.79 6.02 -13.23
CA THR A 48 -1.15 6.57 -11.92
C THR A 48 -2.38 5.88 -11.36
N LEU A 49 -2.57 5.94 -10.03
CA LEU A 49 -3.78 5.39 -9.42
C LEU A 49 -5.04 6.02 -10.05
N ARG A 50 -5.06 7.33 -10.31
CA ARG A 50 -6.20 8.00 -10.95
C ARG A 50 -6.51 7.44 -12.34
N GLN A 51 -5.50 7.12 -13.14
CA GLN A 51 -5.70 6.51 -14.46
C GLN A 51 -6.31 5.10 -14.36
N VAL A 52 -5.94 4.33 -13.33
CA VAL A 52 -6.53 3.01 -13.06
C VAL A 52 -7.99 3.14 -12.62
N LEU A 53 -8.26 4.04 -11.65
CA LEU A 53 -9.61 4.28 -11.14
C LEU A 53 -10.58 4.75 -12.22
N ALA A 54 -10.13 5.54 -13.20
CA ALA A 54 -10.98 6.02 -14.29
C ALA A 54 -11.49 4.92 -15.23
N GLN A 55 -10.90 3.72 -15.19
CA GLN A 55 -11.22 2.61 -16.09
C GLN A 55 -12.30 1.66 -15.55
N LYS A 56 -12.65 1.76 -14.27
CA LYS A 56 -13.52 0.81 -13.56
C LYS A 56 -14.44 1.54 -12.60
N ASP A 57 -15.67 1.03 -12.45
CA ASP A 57 -16.63 1.59 -11.48
C ASP A 57 -16.18 1.37 -10.02
N TYR A 58 -15.37 0.33 -9.79
CA TYR A 58 -14.85 -0.03 -8.48
C TYR A 58 -13.45 -0.64 -8.61
N THR A 59 -12.55 -0.26 -7.71
CA THR A 59 -11.16 -0.74 -7.66
C THR A 59 -10.81 -1.10 -6.22
N VAL A 60 -10.26 -2.29 -6.03
CA VAL A 60 -9.62 -2.71 -4.77
C VAL A 60 -8.12 -2.62 -4.96
N VAL A 61 -7.42 -1.96 -4.03
CA VAL A 61 -5.97 -1.82 -4.05
C VAL A 61 -5.39 -2.66 -2.92
N GLU A 62 -4.49 -3.58 -3.27
CA GLU A 62 -3.74 -4.39 -2.33
C GLU A 62 -2.27 -3.99 -2.39
N PHE A 63 -1.68 -3.69 -1.22
CA PHE A 63 -0.25 -3.42 -1.11
C PHE A 63 0.45 -4.69 -0.61
N GLY A 64 1.44 -5.14 -1.36
CA GLY A 64 2.28 -6.28 -1.02
C GLY A 64 3.73 -6.02 -1.37
N SER A 65 4.61 -6.83 -0.82
CA SER A 65 6.02 -6.89 -1.22
C SER A 65 6.29 -8.27 -1.80
N PHE A 66 7.10 -8.32 -2.86
CA PHE A 66 7.68 -9.57 -3.34
C PHE A 66 9.04 -9.72 -2.68
N THR A 67 9.26 -10.83 -1.99
CA THR A 67 10.56 -11.24 -1.43
C THR A 67 11.20 -12.29 -2.29
#